data_AF-A0A7Y2U8V3-F1
#
_entry.id   AF-A0A7Y2U8V3-F1
#
_cell.length_a   1.000
_cell.length_b   1.000
_cell.length_c   1.000
_cell.angle_alpha   90.00
_cell.angle_beta   90.00
_cell.angle_gamma   90.00
#
_symmetry.space_group_name_H-M   'P 1'
#
loop_
_entity.id
_entity.type
_entity.pdbx_description
1 polymer ?
#
loop_
_entity_poly.entity_id
_entity_poly.type
_entity_poly.pdbx_seq_one_letter_code
_entity_poly.pdbx_strand_id
1 'polypeptide(L)'
;YGMMNAPGVPLTTSLVLARKAGIKAPELDLAIERSVKLLRFYVGKGSIPYGDHAPWIENHDDNGKNGMAAVLFNLLDHTDGAEYFSRMSLACHGAERDTGHTGNFWNMTWAMPGVVQSGPNATGAWMKEFGAWYFDLARRWDGSFPHQGPPTMRGDATRNWDGTGAYLLAYAMPLKKIMLTGKEPTSVPQLSAAEAQSIIIDGRGWSNNNRHAAYDQLDVGHLFECLASWSPVVRERAAMALARRKGIDPQVPTLVGMLELPNIEARYGACRALAQLRGRAAPAVPALRKNLKHKDLWMRVHAAQTLAAIGDEAMVALPELLTMVAKGPSEEDPRAMEQRYLSFTLFNSRGGMLGRSLKGVDRDLLYKAIRAGLKNEDGRARGSYSSIYHQLSFEELKPLLPDIYRAIVEPAPSGIMFADQIRTAGLELFAKHHISEGIELTADYAKNMKPHASENRIVTVVNLLKSYGAHSQRAIPLLEDAIHYFENEEKDFPKRLSLQKAQTVRDAIKEIKASNKRPELISIKALL
;
A
#
# COMPACT_ATOMS: atom_id res chain seq x y z
N TYR A 1 12.19 7.38 4.77
CA TYR A 1 10.74 7.47 5.01
C TYR A 1 10.02 6.58 4.01
N GLY A 2 9.11 5.73 4.43
CA GLY A 2 8.35 4.89 3.51
C GLY A 2 7.68 3.74 4.24
N MET A 3 6.72 3.10 3.58
CA MET A 3 6.14 1.85 4.09
C MET A 3 7.25 0.80 4.05
N MET A 4 7.91 0.62 5.19
CA MET A 4 8.82 -0.50 5.38
C MET A 4 7.97 -1.76 5.43
N ASN A 5 8.53 -2.86 4.95
CA ASN A 5 7.92 -4.18 5.06
C ASN A 5 7.67 -4.53 6.55
N ALA A 6 7.23 -5.76 6.85
CA ALA A 6 6.99 -6.21 8.23
C ALA A 6 8.04 -5.73 9.28
N PRO A 7 9.36 -5.67 9.00
CA PRO A 7 10.37 -5.18 9.95
C PRO A 7 10.20 -3.73 10.44
N GLY A 8 9.44 -2.87 9.76
CA GLY A 8 9.30 -1.47 10.17
C GLY A 8 8.60 -1.26 11.50
N VAL A 9 7.68 -2.15 11.85
CA VAL A 9 6.99 -2.10 13.14
C VAL A 9 7.95 -2.44 14.29
N PRO A 10 8.65 -3.59 14.31
CA PRO A 10 9.58 -3.92 15.39
C PRO A 10 10.79 -2.99 15.46
N LEU A 11 11.27 -2.43 14.33
CA LEU A 11 12.30 -1.39 14.35
C LEU A 11 11.79 -0.11 15.04
N THR A 12 10.54 0.27 14.82
CA THR A 12 9.96 1.41 15.56
C THR A 12 9.78 1.06 17.04
N THR A 13 9.37 -0.18 17.35
CA THR A 13 9.26 -0.67 18.73
C THR A 13 10.60 -0.60 19.46
N SER A 14 11.71 -0.98 18.83
CA SER A 14 13.03 -0.91 19.46
C SER A 14 13.44 0.54 19.77
N LEU A 15 13.11 1.50 18.91
CA LEU A 15 13.31 2.93 19.17
C LEU A 15 12.47 3.42 20.37
N VAL A 16 11.21 2.99 20.48
CA VAL A 16 10.36 3.31 21.63
C VAL A 16 10.94 2.73 22.93
N LEU A 17 11.43 1.50 22.89
CA LEU A 17 12.08 0.86 24.03
C LEU A 17 13.39 1.55 24.41
N ALA A 18 14.19 1.98 23.43
CA ALA A 18 15.40 2.76 23.64
C ALA A 18 15.11 4.09 24.35
N ARG A 19 14.05 4.80 23.94
CA ARG A 19 13.59 6.01 24.64
C ARG A 19 13.15 5.72 26.07
N LYS A 20 12.37 4.65 26.28
CA LYS A 20 11.96 4.20 27.64
C LYS A 20 13.16 3.79 28.51
N ALA A 21 14.25 3.31 27.92
CA ALA A 21 15.50 3.03 28.61
C ALA A 21 16.35 4.28 28.94
N GLY A 22 15.87 5.48 28.58
CA GLY A 22 16.50 6.75 28.93
C GLY A 22 17.38 7.37 27.84
N ILE A 23 17.40 6.81 26.62
CA ILE A 23 18.11 7.44 25.49
C ILE A 23 17.38 8.73 25.08
N LYS A 24 18.12 9.85 25.08
CA LYS A 24 17.62 11.18 24.70
C LYS A 24 18.34 11.64 23.44
N ALA A 25 17.65 11.62 22.30
CA ALA A 25 18.16 12.10 21.02
C ALA A 25 17.00 12.69 20.20
N PRO A 26 17.08 13.93 19.70
CA PRO A 26 16.01 14.52 18.88
C PRO A 26 15.67 13.68 17.64
N GLU A 27 16.67 13.02 17.04
CA GLU A 27 16.50 12.15 15.89
C GLU A 27 15.67 10.90 16.23
N LEU A 28 15.77 10.40 17.46
CA LEU A 28 14.99 9.26 17.96
C LEU A 28 13.51 9.62 18.04
N ASP A 29 13.19 10.76 18.66
CA ASP A 29 11.81 11.22 18.78
C ASP A 29 11.20 11.52 17.42
N LEU A 30 11.96 12.17 16.55
CA LEU A 30 11.55 12.44 15.17
C LEU A 30 11.28 11.14 14.40
N ALA A 31 12.14 10.12 14.53
CA ALA A 31 11.94 8.83 13.87
C ALA A 31 10.68 8.11 14.39
N ILE A 32 10.45 8.11 15.70
CA ILE A 32 9.24 7.52 16.31
C ILE A 32 7.99 8.25 15.80
N GLU A 33 7.96 9.58 15.86
CA GLU A 33 6.81 10.38 15.43
C GLU A 33 6.45 10.08 13.97
N ARG A 34 7.44 10.08 13.09
CA ARG A 34 7.29 9.84 11.65
C ARG A 34 6.74 8.45 11.35
N SER A 35 7.29 7.41 11.99
CA SER A 35 6.82 6.04 11.84
C SER A 35 5.39 5.88 12.36
N VAL A 36 5.12 6.40 13.56
CA VAL A 36 3.82 6.26 14.21
C VAL A 36 2.73 7.02 13.45
N LYS A 37 3.01 8.21 12.92
CA LYS A 37 2.07 8.99 12.10
C LYS A 37 1.62 8.19 10.86
N LEU A 38 2.54 7.47 10.22
CA LEU A 38 2.20 6.58 9.11
C LEU A 38 1.37 5.38 9.59
N LEU A 39 1.77 4.69 10.66
CA LEU A 39 1.08 3.50 11.13
C LEU A 39 -0.34 3.80 11.63
N ARG A 40 -0.54 4.94 12.30
CA ARG A 40 -1.86 5.42 12.76
C ARG A 40 -2.86 5.56 11.63
N PHE A 41 -2.39 5.86 10.41
CA PHE A 41 -3.27 5.95 9.26
C PHE A 41 -4.07 4.67 9.05
N TYR A 42 -3.54 3.48 9.38
CA TYR A 42 -4.19 2.19 9.11
C TYR A 42 -5.19 1.74 10.19
N VAL A 43 -5.24 2.43 11.34
CA VAL A 43 -6.20 2.13 12.41
C VAL A 43 -7.63 2.27 11.86
N GLY A 44 -8.43 1.21 12.02
CA GLY A 44 -9.81 1.15 11.51
C GLY A 44 -9.95 0.83 10.00
N LYS A 45 -8.86 0.76 9.24
CA LYS A 45 -8.93 0.66 7.75
C LYS A 45 -8.50 -0.69 7.18
N GLY A 46 -7.71 -1.45 7.92
CA GLY A 46 -7.19 -2.75 7.54
C GLY A 46 -5.84 -3.01 8.18
N SER A 47 -5.24 -4.15 7.85
CA SER A 47 -3.88 -4.48 8.28
C SER A 47 -2.87 -3.55 7.61
N ILE A 48 -1.75 -3.28 8.30
CA ILE A 48 -0.64 -2.52 7.71
C ILE A 48 -0.14 -3.29 6.48
N PRO A 49 -0.20 -2.70 5.28
CA PRO A 49 0.08 -3.45 4.07
C PRO A 49 1.57 -3.48 3.79
N TYR A 50 1.97 -4.38 2.88
CA TYR A 50 3.34 -4.46 2.41
C TYR A 50 3.63 -3.32 1.43
N GLY A 51 4.77 -2.64 1.58
CA GLY A 51 5.14 -1.52 0.72
C GLY A 51 4.00 -0.51 0.55
N ASP A 52 3.87 0.06 -0.65
CA ASP A 52 2.97 1.19 -0.91
C ASP A 52 1.57 0.74 -1.39
N HIS A 53 1.05 -0.31 -0.75
CA HIS A 53 -0.26 -0.88 -1.04
C HIS A 53 -1.39 -0.22 -0.22
N ALA A 54 -2.64 -0.47 -0.64
CA ALA A 54 -3.82 -0.07 0.13
C ALA A 54 -3.89 -0.88 1.45
N PRO A 55 -4.63 -0.41 2.47
CA PRO A 55 -4.82 -1.18 3.70
C PRO A 55 -5.23 -2.61 3.36
N TRP A 56 -4.58 -3.58 3.99
CA TRP A 56 -4.78 -4.98 3.65
C TRP A 56 -6.04 -5.51 4.32
N ILE A 57 -7.02 -5.91 3.50
CA ILE A 57 -8.36 -6.33 3.95
C ILE A 57 -8.73 -7.74 3.47
N GLU A 58 -7.80 -8.49 2.87
CA GLU A 58 -8.08 -9.88 2.46
C GLU A 58 -8.22 -10.80 3.70
N ASN A 59 -7.36 -10.54 4.71
CA ASN A 59 -7.25 -11.30 5.95
C ASN A 59 -7.06 -10.35 7.14
N HIS A 60 -7.31 -10.84 8.34
CA HIS A 60 -7.15 -10.08 9.59
C HIS A 60 -5.70 -9.95 10.06
N ASP A 61 -4.72 -10.55 9.37
CA ASP A 61 -3.28 -10.28 9.56
C ASP A 61 -2.49 -10.68 8.31
N ASP A 62 -1.26 -10.17 8.20
CA ASP A 62 -0.26 -10.58 7.22
C ASP A 62 1.14 -10.37 7.81
N ASN A 63 1.91 -11.45 7.94
CA ASN A 63 3.24 -11.48 8.56
C ASN A 63 3.32 -10.87 9.97
N GLY A 64 2.28 -11.03 10.78
CA GLY A 64 2.22 -10.66 12.20
C GLY A 64 2.18 -9.16 12.46
N LYS A 65 1.96 -8.34 11.42
CA LYS A 65 2.06 -6.89 11.51
C LYS A 65 1.03 -6.30 12.45
N ASN A 66 -0.17 -6.89 12.55
CA ASN A 66 -1.17 -6.40 13.50
C ASN A 66 -0.77 -6.72 14.94
N GLY A 67 -0.23 -7.91 15.22
CA GLY A 67 0.31 -8.22 16.54
C GLY A 67 1.47 -7.32 16.94
N MET A 68 2.40 -7.04 16.00
CA MET A 68 3.48 -6.07 16.21
C MET A 68 2.94 -4.67 16.50
N ALA A 69 1.93 -4.22 15.75
CA ALA A 69 1.36 -2.90 15.89
C ALA A 69 0.59 -2.74 17.21
N ALA A 70 -0.15 -3.75 17.63
CA ALA A 70 -0.84 -3.77 18.93
C ALA A 70 0.16 -3.52 20.08
N VAL A 71 1.29 -4.24 20.08
CA VAL A 71 2.37 -4.04 21.06
C VAL A 71 2.98 -2.64 20.96
N LEU A 72 3.30 -2.17 19.76
CA LEU A 72 3.89 -0.84 19.55
C LEU A 72 2.98 0.27 20.07
N PHE A 73 1.69 0.24 19.72
CA PHE A 73 0.73 1.27 20.14
C PHE A 73 0.46 1.21 21.64
N ASN A 74 0.46 0.02 22.25
CA ASN A 74 0.36 -0.10 23.71
C ASN A 74 1.57 0.55 24.41
N LEU A 75 2.80 0.34 23.91
CA LEU A 75 4.00 0.98 24.46
C LEU A 75 4.03 2.52 24.31
N LEU A 76 3.16 3.06 23.45
CA LEU A 76 3.00 4.49 23.17
C LEU A 76 1.75 5.07 23.83
N ASP A 77 1.05 4.30 24.68
CA ASP A 77 -0.21 4.70 25.33
C ASP A 77 -1.29 5.14 24.33
N HIS A 78 -1.28 4.57 23.13
CA HIS A 78 -2.22 4.90 22.05
C HIS A 78 -3.33 3.85 21.96
N THR A 79 -4.27 3.94 22.90
CA THR A 79 -5.33 2.94 23.15
C THR A 79 -6.09 2.52 21.90
N ASP A 80 -6.61 3.46 21.10
CA ASP A 80 -7.42 3.13 19.91
C ASP A 80 -6.65 2.27 18.90
N GLY A 81 -5.36 2.54 18.74
CA GLY A 81 -4.50 1.78 17.83
C GLY A 81 -4.18 0.39 18.37
N ALA A 82 -3.84 0.32 19.66
CA ALA A 82 -3.56 -0.95 20.34
C ALA A 82 -4.79 -1.85 20.34
N GLU A 83 -5.97 -1.30 20.62
CA GLU A 83 -7.24 -2.00 20.62
C GLU A 83 -7.57 -2.53 19.23
N TYR A 84 -7.57 -1.67 18.20
CA TYR A 84 -7.89 -2.07 16.85
C TYR A 84 -7.01 -3.24 16.36
N PHE A 85 -5.69 -3.10 16.49
CA PHE A 85 -4.76 -4.12 16.01
C PHE A 85 -4.75 -5.39 16.89
N SER A 86 -5.10 -5.29 18.18
CA SER A 86 -5.34 -6.45 19.05
C SER A 86 -6.58 -7.22 18.62
N ARG A 87 -7.69 -6.52 18.31
CA ARG A 87 -8.91 -7.16 17.75
C ARG A 87 -8.62 -7.84 16.41
N MET A 88 -7.87 -7.20 15.51
CA MET A 88 -7.42 -7.84 14.25
C MET A 88 -6.58 -9.10 14.52
N SER A 89 -5.69 -9.06 15.52
CA SER A 89 -4.90 -10.22 15.92
C SER A 89 -5.76 -11.36 16.50
N LEU A 90 -6.79 -11.03 17.30
CA LEU A 90 -7.75 -12.00 17.84
C LEU A 90 -8.60 -12.63 16.73
N ALA A 91 -9.06 -11.84 15.76
CA ALA A 91 -9.84 -12.35 14.62
C ALA A 91 -8.99 -13.23 13.68
N CYS A 92 -7.69 -13.01 13.58
CA CYS A 92 -6.84 -13.81 12.70
C CYS A 92 -6.46 -15.15 13.36
N HIS A 93 -7.06 -16.23 12.86
CA HIS A 93 -6.82 -17.61 13.25
C HIS A 93 -7.00 -18.57 12.05
N GLY A 94 -6.76 -19.86 12.24
CA GLY A 94 -6.94 -20.89 11.22
C GLY A 94 -6.16 -20.58 9.93
N ALA A 95 -6.84 -20.75 8.79
CA ALA A 95 -6.24 -20.55 7.46
C ALA A 95 -5.72 -19.12 7.23
N GLU A 96 -6.27 -18.10 7.89
CA GLU A 96 -5.73 -16.74 7.78
C GLU A 96 -4.35 -16.66 8.43
N ARG A 97 -4.23 -17.21 9.63
CA ARG A 97 -3.01 -17.18 10.44
C ARG A 97 -1.91 -18.08 9.87
N ASP A 98 -2.32 -19.19 9.28
CA ASP A 98 -1.45 -20.18 8.65
C ASP A 98 -0.82 -19.72 7.33
N THR A 99 -1.13 -18.53 6.85
CA THR A 99 -0.59 -17.98 5.60
C THR A 99 0.28 -16.75 5.85
N GLY A 100 1.04 -16.32 4.85
CA GLY A 100 1.86 -15.12 4.93
C GLY A 100 2.79 -15.03 3.73
N HIS A 101 3.15 -13.81 3.32
CA HIS A 101 3.97 -13.59 2.12
C HIS A 101 5.32 -14.34 2.15
N THR A 102 5.89 -14.56 3.34
CA THR A 102 7.19 -15.24 3.54
C THR A 102 7.07 -16.57 4.29
N GLY A 103 5.85 -17.08 4.48
CA GLY A 103 5.52 -18.14 5.45
C GLY A 103 4.76 -17.61 6.67
N ASN A 104 4.30 -18.50 7.56
CA ASN A 104 3.49 -18.17 8.74
C ASN A 104 4.28 -17.91 10.02
N PHE A 105 5.61 -18.00 10.01
CA PHE A 105 6.45 -17.86 11.21
C PHE A 105 6.18 -16.55 11.97
N TRP A 106 6.15 -15.41 11.26
CA TRP A 106 5.91 -14.10 11.87
C TRP A 106 4.47 -13.92 12.32
N ASN A 107 3.51 -14.52 11.61
CA ASN A 107 2.12 -14.57 12.01
C ASN A 107 1.96 -15.28 13.37
N MET A 108 2.65 -16.40 13.56
CA MET A 108 2.63 -17.15 14.82
C MET A 108 3.37 -16.44 15.95
N THR A 109 4.57 -15.93 15.66
CA THR A 109 5.43 -15.24 16.65
C THR A 109 4.72 -14.05 17.29
N TRP A 110 3.94 -13.29 16.51
CA TRP A 110 3.27 -12.08 16.97
C TRP A 110 1.79 -12.27 17.32
N ALA A 111 1.23 -13.47 17.16
CA ALA A 111 -0.17 -13.75 17.50
C ALA A 111 -0.45 -13.44 18.98
N MET A 112 0.16 -14.17 19.91
CA MET A 112 -0.11 -13.99 21.33
C MET A 112 0.33 -12.64 21.91
N PRO A 113 1.48 -12.03 21.53
CA PRO A 113 1.80 -10.66 21.91
C PRO A 113 0.72 -9.63 21.53
N GLY A 114 0.04 -9.85 20.39
CA GLY A 114 -1.09 -9.04 19.96
C GLY A 114 -2.37 -9.35 20.73
N VAL A 115 -2.79 -10.61 20.76
CA VAL A 115 -4.07 -11.05 21.37
C VAL A 115 -4.14 -10.72 22.86
N VAL A 116 -3.03 -10.85 23.60
CA VAL A 116 -3.01 -10.62 25.05
C VAL A 116 -3.34 -9.18 25.44
N GLN A 117 -3.18 -8.22 24.52
CA GLN A 117 -3.52 -6.82 24.80
C GLN A 117 -5.02 -6.68 25.12
N SER A 118 -5.89 -7.49 24.51
CA SER A 118 -7.34 -7.53 24.76
C SER A 118 -7.76 -8.36 25.99
N GLY A 119 -6.81 -8.94 26.72
CA GLY A 119 -7.06 -9.57 28.01
C GLY A 119 -7.26 -11.08 28.03
N PRO A 120 -7.49 -11.66 29.23
CA PRO A 120 -7.50 -13.10 29.43
C PRO A 120 -8.61 -13.81 28.64
N ASN A 121 -9.81 -13.20 28.51
CA ASN A 121 -10.90 -13.78 27.71
C ASN A 121 -10.53 -13.86 26.22
N ALA A 122 -9.83 -12.86 25.68
CA ALA A 122 -9.32 -12.89 24.31
C ALA A 122 -8.30 -14.02 24.11
N THR A 123 -7.32 -14.12 25.01
CA THR A 123 -6.31 -15.19 24.94
C THR A 123 -6.92 -16.58 25.07
N GLY A 124 -7.88 -16.77 25.99
CA GLY A 124 -8.57 -18.04 26.18
C GLY A 124 -9.41 -18.44 24.98
N ALA A 125 -10.15 -17.50 24.39
CA ALA A 125 -10.95 -17.75 23.19
C ALA A 125 -10.07 -18.12 21.99
N TRP A 126 -8.96 -17.41 21.77
CA TRP A 126 -8.03 -17.70 20.67
C TRP A 126 -7.31 -19.03 20.86
N MET A 127 -6.85 -19.34 22.08
CA MET A 127 -6.27 -20.65 22.39
C MET A 127 -7.27 -21.78 22.16
N LYS A 128 -8.55 -21.58 22.50
CA LYS A 128 -9.60 -22.58 22.26
C LYS A 128 -9.89 -22.80 20.78
N GLU A 129 -9.93 -21.74 19.97
CA GLU A 129 -10.22 -21.83 18.53
C GLU A 129 -9.06 -22.42 17.73
N PHE A 130 -7.84 -21.97 18.02
CA PHE A 130 -6.68 -22.25 17.16
C PHE A 130 -5.41 -22.56 17.93
N GLY A 131 -5.10 -21.78 18.97
CA GLY A 131 -3.79 -21.84 19.62
C GLY A 131 -3.46 -23.20 20.26
N ALA A 132 -4.41 -23.84 20.96
CA ALA A 132 -4.15 -25.04 21.75
C ALA A 132 -3.68 -26.21 20.87
N TRP A 133 -4.47 -26.60 19.87
CA TRP A 133 -4.11 -27.73 19.02
C TRP A 133 -2.86 -27.42 18.19
N TYR A 134 -2.67 -26.18 17.72
CA TYR A 134 -1.51 -25.81 16.92
C TYR A 134 -0.22 -25.89 17.75
N PHE A 135 -0.24 -25.37 18.97
CA PHE A 135 0.90 -25.41 19.88
C PHE A 135 1.21 -26.84 20.34
N ASP A 136 0.18 -27.66 20.56
CA ASP A 136 0.33 -29.06 20.91
C ASP A 136 0.96 -29.87 19.77
N LEU A 137 0.52 -29.66 18.52
CA LEU A 137 1.14 -30.29 17.34
C LEU A 137 2.57 -29.81 17.10
N ALA A 138 2.88 -28.56 17.44
CA ALA A 138 4.22 -28.01 17.27
C ALA A 138 5.23 -28.54 18.29
N ARG A 139 4.80 -29.08 19.43
CA ARG A 139 5.70 -29.54 20.50
C ARG A 139 6.33 -30.90 20.16
N ARG A 140 7.66 -30.99 20.26
CA ARG A 140 8.41 -32.25 20.18
C ARG A 140 8.68 -32.84 21.56
N TRP A 141 9.03 -34.13 21.59
CA TRP A 141 9.35 -34.90 22.79
C TRP A 141 10.57 -34.35 23.56
N ASP A 142 11.47 -33.64 22.87
CA ASP A 142 12.67 -33.00 23.42
C ASP A 142 12.40 -31.59 23.96
N GLY A 143 11.14 -31.15 23.96
CA GLY A 143 10.72 -29.83 24.40
C GLY A 143 10.91 -28.71 23.36
N SER A 144 11.45 -29.02 22.18
CA SER A 144 11.58 -28.05 21.08
C SER A 144 10.25 -27.83 20.35
N PHE A 145 10.12 -26.68 19.69
CA PHE A 145 8.98 -26.37 18.83
C PHE A 145 9.45 -26.01 17.42
N PRO A 146 9.55 -26.97 16.48
CA PRO A 146 9.82 -26.64 15.08
C PRO A 146 8.78 -25.71 14.48
N HIS A 147 9.23 -24.84 13.58
CA HIS A 147 8.36 -24.13 12.66
C HIS A 147 7.54 -25.13 11.82
N GLN A 148 6.20 -25.07 11.94
CA GLN A 148 5.29 -25.99 11.25
C GLN A 148 5.15 -25.68 9.75
N GLY A 149 5.35 -24.41 9.37
CA GLY A 149 5.15 -23.95 8.00
C GLY A 149 3.69 -23.68 7.63
N PRO A 150 3.46 -23.00 6.49
CA PRO A 150 2.12 -22.82 5.95
C PRO A 150 1.58 -24.13 5.35
N PRO A 151 0.25 -24.34 5.32
CA PRO A 151 -0.39 -25.55 4.78
C PRO A 151 -0.17 -25.71 3.28
N THR A 152 0.29 -24.67 2.57
CA THR A 152 0.72 -24.76 1.16
C THR A 152 2.21 -24.38 1.01
N MET A 153 3.00 -25.29 0.43
CA MET A 153 4.47 -25.21 0.39
C MET A 153 5.09 -24.14 -0.53
N ARG A 154 4.30 -23.28 -1.19
CA ARG A 154 4.88 -22.28 -2.12
C ARG A 154 5.51 -21.12 -1.34
N GLY A 155 6.82 -21.23 -1.14
CA GLY A 155 7.66 -20.17 -0.58
C GLY A 155 7.52 -20.03 0.93
N ASP A 156 8.32 -20.79 1.67
CA ASP A 156 8.52 -20.59 3.11
C ASP A 156 9.99 -20.23 3.33
N ALA A 157 10.27 -18.96 3.56
CA ALA A 157 11.62 -18.46 3.77
C ALA A 157 12.20 -18.90 5.12
N THR A 158 11.33 -19.34 6.02
CA THR A 158 11.65 -19.78 7.39
C THR A 158 11.57 -21.31 7.53
N ARG A 159 11.54 -22.04 6.41
CA ARG A 159 11.49 -23.51 6.41
C ARG A 159 12.64 -24.06 7.26
N ASN A 160 12.32 -25.03 8.12
CA ASN A 160 13.26 -25.71 9.03
C ASN A 160 13.87 -24.81 10.12
N TRP A 161 13.36 -23.59 10.35
CA TRP A 161 13.79 -22.82 11.50
C TRP A 161 13.34 -23.49 12.81
N ASP A 162 14.18 -23.36 13.84
CA ASP A 162 13.75 -23.61 15.21
C ASP A 162 12.81 -22.49 15.65
N GLY A 163 11.57 -22.85 15.98
CA GLY A 163 10.53 -21.93 16.41
C GLY A 163 10.43 -21.80 17.93
N THR A 164 11.23 -22.54 18.71
CA THR A 164 11.10 -22.66 20.17
C THR A 164 10.94 -21.31 20.87
N GLY A 165 11.74 -20.31 20.52
CA GLY A 165 11.65 -18.96 21.09
C GLY A 165 10.31 -18.26 20.85
N ALA A 166 9.68 -18.46 19.69
CA ALA A 166 8.39 -17.85 19.35
C ALA A 166 7.25 -18.42 20.22
N TYR A 167 7.24 -19.73 20.47
CA TYR A 167 6.23 -20.37 21.33
C TYR A 167 6.49 -20.10 22.81
N LEU A 168 7.77 -20.07 23.25
CA LEU A 168 8.11 -19.69 24.61
C LEU A 168 7.69 -18.26 24.93
N LEU A 169 7.80 -17.33 23.98
CA LEU A 169 7.33 -15.96 24.14
C LEU A 169 5.82 -15.93 24.45
N ALA A 170 5.02 -16.73 23.74
CA ALA A 170 3.59 -16.87 23.99
C ALA A 170 3.28 -17.48 25.37
N TYR A 171 3.97 -18.55 25.77
CA TYR A 171 3.79 -19.16 27.10
C TYR A 171 4.28 -18.27 28.25
N ALA A 172 5.22 -17.37 27.99
CA ALA A 172 5.75 -16.44 28.98
C ALA A 172 4.84 -15.22 29.23
N MET A 173 3.79 -15.01 28.41
CA MET A 173 2.88 -13.86 28.55
C MET A 173 2.29 -13.69 29.96
N PRO A 174 1.84 -14.75 30.67
CA PRO A 174 1.33 -14.60 32.04
C PRO A 174 2.38 -14.13 33.06
N LEU A 175 3.68 -14.29 32.76
CA LEU A 175 4.75 -13.95 33.69
C LEU A 175 4.99 -12.44 33.80
N LYS A 176 4.66 -11.67 32.75
CA LYS A 176 4.76 -10.19 32.71
C LYS A 176 6.11 -9.64 33.15
N LYS A 177 7.21 -10.32 32.81
CA LYS A 177 8.56 -9.98 33.30
C LYS A 177 9.28 -8.92 32.47
N ILE A 178 9.05 -8.89 31.16
CA ILE A 178 9.64 -7.92 30.23
C ILE A 178 8.57 -7.10 29.52
N MET A 179 8.97 -5.98 28.91
CA MET A 179 8.06 -5.08 28.19
C MET A 179 7.21 -5.81 27.14
N LEU A 180 7.84 -6.70 26.38
CA LEU A 180 7.16 -7.49 25.33
C LEU A 180 6.11 -8.48 25.89
N THR A 181 6.29 -8.95 27.13
CA THR A 181 5.36 -9.86 27.83
C THR A 181 4.34 -9.11 28.70
N GLY A 182 4.27 -7.78 28.61
CA GLY A 182 3.33 -6.98 29.41
C GLY A 182 3.79 -6.66 30.83
N LYS A 183 5.08 -6.33 31.01
CA LYS A 183 5.60 -5.76 32.28
C LYS A 183 4.84 -4.49 32.67
N GLU A 184 4.55 -3.64 31.69
CA GLU A 184 3.62 -2.53 31.86
C GLU A 184 2.19 -3.01 31.53
N PRO A 185 1.17 -2.55 32.29
CA PRO A 185 -0.21 -2.90 32.02
C PRO A 185 -0.64 -2.38 30.63
N THR A 186 -1.57 -3.09 30.00
CA THR A 186 -2.18 -2.67 28.74
C THR A 186 -3.17 -1.53 28.97
N SER A 187 -3.21 -0.55 28.06
CA SER A 187 -4.24 0.50 28.04
C SER A 187 -5.51 0.07 27.31
N VAL A 188 -5.48 -1.10 26.65
CA VAL A 188 -6.59 -1.65 25.88
C VAL A 188 -7.72 -2.14 26.80
N PRO A 189 -8.99 -1.76 26.53
CA PRO A 189 -10.15 -2.31 27.24
C PRO A 189 -10.18 -3.84 27.18
N GLN A 190 -10.39 -4.45 28.35
CA GLN A 190 -10.41 -5.91 28.47
C GLN A 190 -11.75 -6.44 27.97
N LEU A 191 -11.71 -7.38 27.03
CA LEU A 191 -12.93 -7.96 26.46
C LEU A 191 -13.62 -8.89 27.44
N SER A 192 -14.95 -8.86 27.47
CA SER A 192 -15.76 -9.93 28.05
C SER A 192 -15.62 -11.22 27.22
N ALA A 193 -16.06 -12.35 27.80
CA ALA A 193 -16.06 -13.62 27.09
C ALA A 193 -16.94 -13.58 25.82
N ALA A 194 -18.07 -12.87 25.86
CA ALA A 194 -18.97 -12.74 24.72
C ALA A 194 -18.34 -11.90 23.59
N GLU A 195 -17.71 -10.78 23.91
CA GLU A 195 -17.04 -9.93 22.92
C GLU A 195 -15.85 -10.67 22.27
N ALA A 196 -15.04 -11.37 23.08
CA ALA A 196 -13.94 -12.17 22.57
C ALA A 196 -14.42 -13.26 21.60
N GLN A 197 -15.51 -13.95 21.95
CA GLN A 197 -16.11 -14.97 21.08
C GLN A 197 -16.69 -14.37 19.78
N SER A 198 -17.28 -13.17 19.85
CA SER A 198 -17.76 -12.46 18.67
C SER A 198 -16.62 -12.16 17.68
N ILE A 199 -15.46 -11.72 18.17
CA ILE A 199 -14.30 -11.42 17.32
C ILE A 199 -13.70 -12.70 16.74
N ILE A 200 -13.73 -13.83 17.47
CA ILE A 200 -13.35 -15.13 16.90
C ILE A 200 -14.27 -15.51 15.73
N ILE A 201 -15.57 -15.23 15.83
CA ILE A 201 -16.54 -15.50 14.75
C ILE A 201 -16.24 -14.64 13.52
N ASP A 202 -15.87 -13.37 13.69
CA ASP A 202 -15.49 -12.47 12.59
C ASP A 202 -14.34 -13.04 11.73
N GLY A 203 -13.44 -13.81 12.35
CA GLY A 203 -12.31 -14.49 11.70
C GLY A 203 -12.66 -15.76 10.91
N ARG A 204 -13.87 -16.30 11.05
CA ARG A 204 -14.25 -17.57 10.43
C ARG A 204 -14.61 -17.43 8.95
N GLY A 205 -14.63 -18.58 8.27
CA GLY A 205 -15.26 -18.70 6.95
C GLY A 205 -14.39 -18.30 5.75
N TRP A 206 -13.08 -18.16 5.94
CA TRP A 206 -12.12 -17.93 4.86
C TRP A 206 -11.00 -18.95 4.86
N SER A 207 -10.64 -19.40 3.66
CA SER A 207 -9.38 -20.09 3.37
C SER A 207 -8.97 -19.80 1.93
N ASN A 208 -7.72 -20.05 1.57
CA ASN A 208 -7.26 -19.87 0.19
C ASN A 208 -8.05 -20.71 -0.84
N ASN A 209 -8.53 -21.89 -0.43
CA ASN A 209 -9.27 -22.81 -1.30
C ASN A 209 -10.79 -22.58 -1.28
N ASN A 210 -11.30 -21.84 -0.29
CA ASN A 210 -12.71 -21.53 -0.16
C ASN A 210 -12.88 -20.15 0.49
N ARG A 211 -13.00 -19.12 -0.35
CA ARG A 211 -13.08 -17.71 0.07
C ARG A 211 -14.50 -17.18 0.23
N HIS A 212 -15.52 -17.93 -0.20
CA HIS A 212 -16.87 -17.38 -0.43
C HIS A 212 -17.99 -18.17 0.26
N ALA A 213 -17.84 -19.48 0.45
CA ALA A 213 -18.97 -20.33 0.84
C ALA A 213 -19.63 -19.93 2.17
N ALA A 214 -18.85 -19.50 3.17
CA ALA A 214 -19.40 -19.13 4.47
C ALA A 214 -20.35 -17.91 4.37
N TYR A 215 -19.91 -16.84 3.69
CA TYR A 215 -20.73 -15.65 3.52
C TYR A 215 -21.87 -15.85 2.52
N ASP A 216 -21.69 -16.75 1.54
CA ASP A 216 -22.75 -17.12 0.60
C ASP A 216 -23.87 -17.96 1.25
N GLN A 217 -23.70 -18.44 2.49
CA GLN A 217 -24.76 -19.11 3.26
C GLN A 217 -25.54 -18.17 4.19
N LEU A 218 -25.01 -16.97 4.47
CA LEU A 218 -25.68 -15.98 5.31
C LEU A 218 -26.90 -15.39 4.59
N ASP A 219 -28.00 -15.19 5.31
CA ASP A 219 -29.15 -14.48 4.76
C ASP A 219 -28.82 -13.00 4.47
N VAL A 220 -29.67 -12.37 3.66
CA VAL A 220 -29.44 -10.97 3.23
C VAL A 220 -29.42 -10.02 4.42
N GLY A 221 -30.29 -10.21 5.42
CA GLY A 221 -30.35 -9.35 6.60
C GLY A 221 -29.05 -9.39 7.39
N HIS A 222 -28.54 -10.58 7.65
CA HIS A 222 -27.26 -10.75 8.35
C HIS A 222 -26.07 -10.18 7.55
N LEU A 223 -26.09 -10.29 6.22
CA LEU A 223 -25.07 -9.63 5.40
C LEU A 223 -25.10 -8.09 5.53
N PHE A 224 -26.28 -7.49 5.69
CA PHE A 224 -26.42 -6.05 5.97
C PHE A 224 -25.88 -5.68 7.37
N GLU A 225 -26.07 -6.53 8.38
CA GLU A 225 -25.45 -6.35 9.70
C GLU A 225 -23.91 -6.39 9.60
N CYS A 226 -23.37 -7.35 8.84
CA CYS A 226 -21.93 -7.47 8.60
C CYS A 226 -21.32 -6.23 7.92
N LEU A 227 -22.09 -5.49 7.10
CA LEU A 227 -21.62 -4.23 6.52
C LEU A 227 -21.36 -3.14 7.57
N ALA A 228 -21.95 -3.25 8.76
CA ALA A 228 -21.70 -2.35 9.89
C ALA A 228 -20.63 -2.86 10.87
N SER A 229 -20.00 -4.02 10.58
CA SER A 229 -18.97 -4.61 11.43
C SER A 229 -17.78 -3.66 11.61
N TRP A 230 -17.14 -3.70 12.78
CA TRP A 230 -15.87 -3.02 13.05
C TRP A 230 -14.74 -3.52 12.14
N SER A 231 -14.82 -4.77 11.65
CA SER A 231 -13.79 -5.39 10.83
C SER A 231 -13.96 -5.01 9.36
N PRO A 232 -12.96 -4.35 8.74
CA PRO A 232 -12.99 -4.08 7.31
C PRO A 232 -13.00 -5.36 6.46
N VAL A 233 -12.46 -6.47 6.99
CA VAL A 233 -12.45 -7.77 6.31
C VAL A 233 -13.87 -8.35 6.25
N VAL A 234 -14.61 -8.29 7.36
CA VAL A 234 -16.02 -8.73 7.41
C VAL A 234 -16.88 -7.90 6.46
N ARG A 235 -16.71 -6.57 6.46
CA ARG A 235 -17.43 -5.67 5.54
C ARG A 235 -17.17 -6.02 4.08
N GLU A 236 -15.92 -6.29 3.72
CA GLU A 236 -15.55 -6.65 2.35
C GLU A 236 -16.16 -7.99 1.92
N ARG A 237 -16.08 -9.01 2.78
CA ARG A 237 -16.66 -10.33 2.50
C ARG A 237 -18.17 -10.27 2.35
N ALA A 238 -18.86 -9.52 3.21
CA ALA A 238 -20.28 -9.30 3.14
C ALA A 238 -20.69 -8.52 1.88
N ALA A 239 -19.97 -7.46 1.53
CA ALA A 239 -20.17 -6.70 0.30
C ALA A 239 -20.04 -7.58 -0.96
N MET A 240 -19.00 -8.41 -1.03
CA MET A 240 -18.80 -9.36 -2.12
C MET A 240 -19.91 -10.40 -2.21
N ALA A 241 -20.38 -10.93 -1.08
CA ALA A 241 -21.48 -11.90 -1.04
C ALA A 241 -22.81 -11.29 -1.48
N LEU A 242 -23.15 -10.08 -1.00
CA LEU A 242 -24.33 -9.33 -1.44
C LEU A 242 -24.32 -9.10 -2.95
N ALA A 243 -23.18 -8.69 -3.53
CA ALA A 243 -23.09 -8.44 -4.96
C ALA A 243 -23.33 -9.69 -5.83
N ARG A 244 -23.06 -10.89 -5.30
CA ARG A 244 -23.36 -12.17 -5.97
C ARG A 244 -24.82 -12.60 -5.83
N ARG A 245 -25.63 -11.98 -4.96
CA ARG A 245 -27.03 -12.36 -4.76
C ARG A 245 -27.89 -11.99 -5.98
N LYS A 246 -28.73 -12.93 -6.41
CA LYS A 246 -29.81 -12.64 -7.34
C LYS A 246 -30.83 -11.72 -6.65
N GLY A 247 -31.29 -10.68 -7.35
CA GLY A 247 -32.27 -9.74 -6.80
C GLY A 247 -31.72 -8.78 -5.75
N ILE A 248 -30.42 -8.45 -5.78
CA ILE A 248 -29.85 -7.40 -4.93
C ILE A 248 -30.20 -5.98 -5.41
N ASP A 249 -30.62 -5.78 -6.68
CA ASP A 249 -30.94 -4.44 -7.22
C ASP A 249 -32.02 -3.68 -6.42
N PRO A 250 -33.14 -4.31 -6.00
CA PRO A 250 -34.11 -3.67 -5.12
C PRO A 250 -33.57 -3.23 -3.75
N GLN A 251 -32.38 -3.69 -3.34
CA GLN A 251 -31.74 -3.32 -2.09
C GLN A 251 -30.73 -2.17 -2.24
N VAL A 252 -30.50 -1.67 -3.46
CA VAL A 252 -29.65 -0.49 -3.68
C VAL A 252 -30.13 0.73 -2.88
N PRO A 253 -31.45 1.06 -2.80
CA PRO A 253 -31.92 2.14 -1.95
C PRO A 253 -31.55 1.98 -0.47
N THR A 254 -31.57 0.74 0.06
CA THR A 254 -31.15 0.43 1.43
C THR A 254 -29.66 0.76 1.62
N LEU A 255 -28.79 0.32 0.70
CA LEU A 255 -27.36 0.65 0.71
C LEU A 255 -27.11 2.16 0.60
N VAL A 256 -27.92 2.88 -0.19
CA VAL A 256 -27.86 4.35 -0.27
C VAL A 256 -28.24 4.99 1.06
N GLY A 257 -29.28 4.49 1.73
CA GLY A 257 -29.67 4.95 3.08
C GLY A 257 -28.57 4.73 4.12
N MET A 258 -27.81 3.64 4.01
CA MET A 258 -26.68 3.36 4.90
C MET A 258 -25.55 4.39 4.81
N LEU A 259 -25.39 5.08 3.67
CA LEU A 259 -24.40 6.15 3.51
C LEU A 259 -24.69 7.37 4.41
N GLU A 260 -25.86 7.44 5.05
CA GLU A 260 -26.29 8.53 5.93
C GLU A 260 -26.38 8.13 7.40
N LEU A 261 -26.09 6.87 7.75
CA LEU A 261 -26.14 6.39 9.13
C LEU A 261 -25.07 7.07 10.01
N PRO A 262 -25.29 7.26 11.31
CA PRO A 262 -24.30 7.86 12.21
C PRO A 262 -23.05 6.98 12.38
N ASN A 263 -23.19 5.66 12.23
CA ASN A 263 -22.08 4.72 12.30
C ASN A 263 -21.22 4.79 11.04
N ILE A 264 -19.97 5.23 11.19
CA ILE A 264 -19.02 5.36 10.07
C ILE A 264 -18.67 4.02 9.41
N GLU A 265 -18.63 2.93 10.18
CA GLU A 265 -18.31 1.60 9.66
C GLU A 265 -19.42 1.10 8.72
N ALA A 266 -20.68 1.40 9.04
CA ALA A 266 -21.82 1.11 8.17
C ALA A 266 -21.75 1.89 6.84
N ARG A 267 -21.26 3.13 6.87
CA ARG A 267 -21.03 3.92 5.64
C ARG A 267 -19.91 3.31 4.80
N TYR A 268 -18.81 2.87 5.42
CA TYR A 268 -17.75 2.16 4.71
C TYR A 268 -18.27 0.88 4.07
N GLY A 269 -19.03 0.06 4.82
CA GLY A 269 -19.63 -1.16 4.29
C GLY A 269 -20.57 -0.89 3.11
N ALA A 270 -21.41 0.15 3.22
CA ALA A 270 -22.26 0.58 2.12
C ALA A 270 -21.44 0.96 0.87
N CYS A 271 -20.38 1.74 1.01
CA CYS A 271 -19.46 2.05 -0.10
C CYS A 271 -18.84 0.79 -0.71
N ARG A 272 -18.40 -0.19 0.10
CA ARG A 272 -17.85 -1.46 -0.39
C ARG A 272 -18.90 -2.25 -1.18
N ALA A 273 -20.10 -2.41 -0.64
CA ALA A 273 -21.19 -3.11 -1.31
C ALA A 273 -21.57 -2.45 -2.64
N LEU A 274 -21.76 -1.12 -2.64
CA LEU A 274 -22.07 -0.34 -3.85
C LEU A 274 -20.94 -0.45 -4.90
N ALA A 275 -19.67 -0.46 -4.48
CA ALA A 275 -18.54 -0.61 -5.40
C ALA A 275 -18.52 -2.00 -6.07
N GLN A 276 -18.88 -3.05 -5.32
CA GLN A 276 -18.98 -4.42 -5.87
C GLN A 276 -20.15 -4.56 -6.86
N LEU A 277 -21.21 -3.76 -6.71
CA LEU A 277 -22.35 -3.72 -7.63
C LEU A 277 -22.06 -2.97 -8.95
N ARG A 278 -21.01 -2.14 -8.99
CA ARG A 278 -20.59 -1.37 -10.19
C ARG A 278 -21.74 -0.52 -10.74
N GLY A 279 -21.95 -0.50 -12.07
CA GLY A 279 -22.99 0.32 -12.72
C GLY A 279 -24.41 0.11 -12.17
N ARG A 280 -24.70 -1.05 -11.56
CA ARG A 280 -26.00 -1.30 -10.89
C ARG A 280 -26.24 -0.35 -9.70
N ALA A 281 -25.18 0.21 -9.14
CA ALA A 281 -25.22 1.20 -8.07
C ALA A 281 -25.29 2.65 -8.58
N ALA A 282 -25.52 2.91 -9.88
CA ALA A 282 -25.68 4.27 -10.42
C ALA A 282 -26.66 5.17 -9.63
N PRO A 283 -27.80 4.68 -9.08
CA PRO A 283 -28.67 5.49 -8.23
C PRO A 283 -27.99 6.08 -6.98
N ALA A 284 -26.86 5.54 -6.55
CA ALA A 284 -26.10 6.03 -5.39
C ALA A 284 -25.23 7.26 -5.67
N VAL A 285 -25.04 7.65 -6.94
CA VAL A 285 -24.13 8.75 -7.32
C VAL A 285 -24.39 10.05 -6.55
N PRO A 286 -25.64 10.54 -6.37
CA PRO A 286 -25.88 11.77 -5.61
C PRO A 286 -25.45 11.67 -4.14
N ALA A 287 -25.75 10.55 -3.47
CA ALA A 287 -25.39 10.33 -2.07
C ALA A 287 -23.87 10.16 -1.89
N LEU A 288 -23.20 9.51 -2.84
CA LEU A 288 -21.74 9.38 -2.85
C LEU A 288 -21.05 10.73 -3.05
N ARG A 289 -21.55 11.58 -3.95
CA ARG A 289 -21.05 12.96 -4.12
C ARG A 289 -21.17 13.79 -2.85
N LYS A 290 -22.24 13.62 -2.08
CA LYS A 290 -22.35 14.24 -0.74
C LYS A 290 -21.26 13.73 0.21
N ASN A 291 -20.96 12.44 0.19
CA ASN A 291 -19.91 11.84 1.03
C ASN A 291 -18.48 12.22 0.60
N LEU A 292 -18.25 12.75 -0.61
CA LEU A 292 -16.97 13.40 -0.98
C LEU A 292 -16.65 14.64 -0.13
N LYS A 293 -17.61 15.14 0.64
CA LYS A 293 -17.44 16.30 1.54
C LYS A 293 -17.45 15.89 3.02
N HIS A 294 -17.39 14.60 3.31
CA HIS A 294 -17.40 14.10 4.67
C HIS A 294 -16.13 14.51 5.44
N LYS A 295 -16.24 14.75 6.76
CA LYS A 295 -15.10 15.17 7.61
C LYS A 295 -14.00 14.11 7.67
N ASP A 296 -14.40 12.85 7.73
CA ASP A 296 -13.47 11.71 7.71
C ASP A 296 -12.89 11.53 6.31
N LEU A 297 -11.56 11.52 6.23
CA LEU A 297 -10.79 11.38 5.00
C LEU A 297 -11.03 10.04 4.32
N TRP A 298 -11.14 8.95 5.08
CA TRP A 298 -11.30 7.61 4.53
C TRP A 298 -12.69 7.41 3.93
N MET A 299 -13.71 8.07 4.47
CA MET A 299 -15.03 8.12 3.88
C MET A 299 -15.02 8.80 2.52
N ARG A 300 -14.28 9.91 2.37
CA ARG A 300 -14.11 10.59 1.07
C ARG A 300 -13.41 9.68 0.06
N VAL A 301 -12.37 8.96 0.47
CA VAL A 301 -11.68 7.96 -0.35
C VAL A 301 -12.61 6.83 -0.78
N HIS A 302 -13.38 6.27 0.14
CA HIS A 302 -14.35 5.21 -0.17
C HIS A 302 -15.42 5.69 -1.15
N ALA A 303 -16.00 6.87 -0.94
CA ALA A 303 -16.98 7.44 -1.85
C ALA A 303 -16.41 7.63 -3.27
N ALA A 304 -15.18 8.14 -3.38
CA ALA A 304 -14.50 8.30 -4.67
C ALA A 304 -14.22 6.95 -5.36
N GLN A 305 -13.77 5.94 -4.63
CA GLN A 305 -13.55 4.59 -5.16
C GLN A 305 -14.85 3.95 -5.64
N THR A 306 -15.95 4.13 -4.90
CA THR A 306 -17.27 3.64 -5.31
C THR A 306 -17.74 4.34 -6.58
N LEU A 307 -17.58 5.66 -6.69
CA LEU A 307 -17.90 6.41 -7.91
C LEU A 307 -17.11 5.90 -9.11
N ALA A 308 -15.80 5.65 -8.96
CA ALA A 308 -14.99 5.08 -10.04
C ALA A 308 -15.44 3.65 -10.41
N ALA A 309 -15.88 2.85 -9.45
CA ALA A 309 -16.39 1.50 -9.70
C ALA A 309 -17.76 1.49 -10.40
N ILE A 310 -18.60 2.51 -10.17
CA ILE A 310 -19.88 2.69 -10.88
C ILE A 310 -19.62 2.89 -12.38
N GLY A 311 -18.67 3.76 -12.75
CA GLY A 311 -18.28 3.99 -14.14
C GLY A 311 -18.88 5.26 -14.73
N ASP A 312 -19.38 5.17 -15.97
CA ASP A 312 -19.73 6.32 -16.80
C ASP A 312 -20.80 7.23 -16.15
N GLU A 313 -21.79 6.65 -15.47
CA GLU A 313 -22.84 7.41 -14.77
C GLU A 313 -22.29 8.28 -13.63
N ALA A 314 -21.13 7.93 -13.08
CA ALA A 314 -20.48 8.67 -12.01
C ALA A 314 -19.54 9.77 -12.52
N MET A 315 -19.31 9.89 -13.84
CA MET A 315 -18.41 10.91 -14.41
C MET A 315 -18.84 12.35 -14.11
N VAL A 316 -20.10 12.57 -13.75
CA VAL A 316 -20.59 13.86 -13.24
C VAL A 316 -19.85 14.33 -11.97
N ALA A 317 -19.24 13.41 -11.21
CA ALA A 317 -18.44 13.73 -10.03
C ALA A 317 -16.96 14.07 -10.34
N LEU A 318 -16.51 13.87 -11.59
CA LEU A 318 -15.11 14.03 -11.95
C LEU A 318 -14.53 15.42 -11.62
N PRO A 319 -15.21 16.56 -11.89
CA PRO A 319 -14.69 17.88 -11.54
C PRO A 319 -14.40 18.05 -10.05
N GLU A 320 -15.25 17.49 -9.19
CA GLU A 320 -15.06 17.51 -7.73
C GLU A 320 -13.83 16.67 -7.33
N LEU A 321 -13.67 15.48 -7.91
CA LEU A 321 -12.54 14.60 -7.64
C LEU A 321 -11.20 15.20 -8.11
N LEU A 322 -11.16 15.83 -9.29
CA LEU A 322 -9.96 16.55 -9.77
C LEU A 322 -9.61 17.72 -8.84
N THR A 323 -10.62 18.45 -8.36
CA THR A 323 -10.43 19.53 -7.38
C THR A 323 -9.87 19.00 -6.06
N MET A 324 -10.34 17.85 -5.57
CA MET A 324 -9.80 17.22 -4.37
C MET A 324 -8.35 16.80 -4.55
N VAL A 325 -7.98 16.23 -5.70
CA VAL A 325 -6.58 15.91 -6.03
C VAL A 325 -5.72 17.17 -6.06
N ALA A 326 -6.22 18.27 -6.61
CA ALA A 326 -5.47 19.52 -6.72
C ALA A 326 -5.11 20.16 -5.36
N LYS A 327 -5.79 19.81 -4.26
CA LYS A 327 -5.53 20.37 -2.92
C LYS A 327 -4.15 20.00 -2.37
N GLY A 328 -3.68 18.77 -2.63
CA GLY A 328 -2.40 18.29 -2.10
C GLY A 328 -2.42 18.08 -0.57
N PRO A 329 -1.25 18.20 0.11
CA PRO A 329 -1.14 17.96 1.55
C PRO A 329 -1.79 19.07 2.40
N SER A 330 -2.29 18.71 3.58
CA SER A 330 -2.78 19.64 4.62
C SER A 330 -2.07 19.41 5.95
N GLU A 331 -2.35 20.21 6.99
CA GLU A 331 -1.78 19.98 8.33
C GLU A 331 -2.23 18.63 8.92
N GLU A 332 -3.48 18.24 8.69
CA GLU A 332 -4.08 16.98 9.14
C GLU A 332 -3.70 15.78 8.25
N ASP A 333 -3.40 16.03 6.98
CA ASP A 333 -2.91 15.03 6.01
C ASP A 333 -1.65 15.53 5.27
N PRO A 334 -0.51 15.65 5.97
CA PRO A 334 0.70 16.26 5.41
C PRO A 334 1.38 15.39 4.36
N ARG A 335 0.99 14.11 4.28
CA ARG A 335 1.45 13.19 3.23
C ARG A 335 0.49 13.12 2.05
N ALA A 336 -0.59 13.89 2.07
CA ALA A 336 -1.63 13.87 1.06
C ALA A 336 -2.11 12.43 0.77
N MET A 337 -2.37 11.65 1.81
CA MET A 337 -2.92 10.30 1.72
C MET A 337 -4.26 10.30 0.97
N GLU A 338 -5.10 11.32 1.17
CA GLU A 338 -6.31 11.49 0.36
C GLU A 338 -5.97 11.59 -1.13
N GLN A 339 -5.11 12.56 -1.49
CA GLN A 339 -4.66 12.76 -2.86
C GLN A 339 -4.04 11.48 -3.43
N ARG A 340 -3.26 10.74 -2.64
CA ARG A 340 -2.63 9.47 -3.05
C ARG A 340 -3.67 8.45 -3.48
N TYR A 341 -4.70 8.19 -2.67
CA TYR A 341 -5.73 7.21 -3.06
C TYR A 341 -6.60 7.71 -4.21
N LEU A 342 -6.92 9.01 -4.24
CA LEU A 342 -7.63 9.61 -5.38
C LEU A 342 -6.81 9.54 -6.67
N SER A 343 -5.48 9.61 -6.59
CA SER A 343 -4.60 9.43 -7.74
C SER A 343 -4.79 8.05 -8.36
N PHE A 344 -4.90 7.00 -7.53
CA PHE A 344 -5.21 5.65 -8.02
C PHE A 344 -6.62 5.56 -8.61
N THR A 345 -7.61 6.16 -7.94
CA THR A 345 -9.01 6.17 -8.38
C THR A 345 -9.20 6.85 -9.73
N LEU A 346 -8.47 7.93 -10.00
CA LEU A 346 -8.62 8.71 -11.24
C LEU A 346 -7.66 8.27 -12.33
N PHE A 347 -6.37 8.13 -12.01
CA PHE A 347 -5.30 8.11 -13.02
C PHE A 347 -4.72 6.72 -13.27
N ASN A 348 -5.04 5.69 -12.49
CA ASN A 348 -4.48 4.36 -12.73
C ASN A 348 -4.87 3.84 -14.12
N SER A 349 -3.89 3.40 -14.92
CA SER A 349 -4.11 2.89 -16.29
C SER A 349 -5.07 1.70 -16.32
N ARG A 350 -5.10 0.93 -15.23
CA ARG A 350 -6.03 -0.18 -15.03
C ARG A 350 -7.13 0.22 -14.04
N GLY A 351 -8.26 0.68 -14.58
CA GLY A 351 -9.49 0.89 -13.82
C GLY A 351 -9.65 2.26 -13.18
N GLY A 352 -8.75 3.21 -13.42
CA GLY A 352 -8.98 4.61 -13.07
C GLY A 352 -9.98 5.28 -14.00
N MET A 353 -10.74 6.26 -13.50
CA MET A 353 -11.78 6.97 -14.28
C MET A 353 -11.23 7.62 -15.56
N LEU A 354 -9.98 8.08 -15.53
CA LEU A 354 -9.28 8.74 -16.64
C LEU A 354 -8.25 7.82 -17.32
N GLY A 355 -8.20 6.54 -16.95
CA GLY A 355 -7.16 5.62 -17.43
C GLY A 355 -7.29 5.27 -18.92
N ARG A 356 -8.46 5.49 -19.54
CA ARG A 356 -8.76 5.10 -20.93
C ARG A 356 -9.17 6.24 -21.86
N SER A 357 -9.72 7.33 -21.32
CA SER A 357 -10.25 8.44 -22.12
C SER A 357 -10.24 9.75 -21.33
N LEU A 358 -9.96 10.84 -22.03
CA LEU A 358 -10.06 12.22 -21.52
C LEU A 358 -11.18 13.02 -22.20
N LYS A 359 -12.13 12.34 -22.84
CA LYS A 359 -13.27 12.98 -23.51
C LYS A 359 -14.14 13.73 -22.49
N GLY A 360 -14.40 15.01 -22.77
CA GLY A 360 -15.26 15.85 -21.93
C GLY A 360 -14.62 16.27 -20.59
N VAL A 361 -13.33 16.01 -20.40
CA VAL A 361 -12.60 16.39 -19.18
C VAL A 361 -12.14 17.84 -19.27
N ASP A 362 -12.53 18.64 -18.28
CA ASP A 362 -12.03 20.00 -18.08
C ASP A 362 -10.49 20.00 -17.97
N ARG A 363 -9.84 20.65 -18.92
CA ARG A 363 -8.37 20.67 -19.02
C ARG A 363 -7.71 21.48 -17.92
N ASP A 364 -8.33 22.55 -17.47
CA ASP A 364 -7.77 23.39 -16.41
C ASP A 364 -7.77 22.65 -15.07
N LEU A 365 -8.86 21.96 -14.75
CA LEU A 365 -8.94 21.10 -13.56
C LEU A 365 -7.97 19.91 -13.67
N LEU A 366 -7.88 19.29 -14.85
CA LEU A 366 -6.95 18.20 -15.11
C LEU A 366 -5.49 18.63 -14.86
N TYR A 367 -5.07 19.76 -15.43
CA TYR A 367 -3.70 20.27 -15.27
C TYR A 367 -3.37 20.62 -13.83
N LYS A 368 -4.30 21.26 -13.10
CA LYS A 368 -4.14 21.54 -11.66
C LYS A 368 -3.95 20.24 -10.86
N ALA A 369 -4.76 19.22 -11.14
CA ALA A 369 -4.68 17.92 -10.49
C ALA A 369 -3.36 17.19 -10.79
N ILE A 370 -2.92 17.17 -12.05
CA ILE A 370 -1.65 16.54 -12.45
C ILE A 370 -0.47 17.25 -11.79
N ARG A 371 -0.42 18.59 -11.84
CA ARG A 371 0.63 19.40 -11.21
C ARG A 371 0.75 19.13 -9.72
N ALA A 372 -0.37 19.05 -9.01
CA ALA A 372 -0.37 18.74 -7.59
C ALA A 372 0.04 17.28 -7.33
N GLY A 373 -0.46 16.34 -8.12
CA GLY A 373 -0.18 14.91 -7.97
C GLY A 373 1.27 14.50 -8.25
N LEU A 374 1.91 15.14 -9.23
CA LEU A 374 3.34 14.93 -9.52
C LEU A 374 4.26 15.37 -8.37
N LYS A 375 3.75 16.16 -7.40
CA LYS A 375 4.47 16.53 -6.17
C LYS A 375 4.27 15.54 -5.03
N ASN A 376 3.28 14.65 -5.10
CA ASN A 376 2.94 13.73 -4.00
C ASN A 376 4.17 12.93 -3.52
N GLU A 377 4.34 12.74 -2.23
CA GLU A 377 5.55 12.09 -1.69
C GLU A 377 5.65 10.57 -1.97
N ASP A 378 4.58 9.95 -2.45
CA ASP A 378 4.50 8.52 -2.76
C ASP A 378 4.78 8.24 -4.24
N GLY A 379 5.83 7.46 -4.51
CA GLY A 379 6.21 7.06 -5.87
C GLY A 379 5.11 6.35 -6.66
N ARG A 380 4.24 5.57 -5.99
CA ARG A 380 3.11 4.90 -6.66
C ARG A 380 2.05 5.90 -7.09
N ALA A 381 1.72 6.86 -6.23
CA ALA A 381 0.80 7.95 -6.55
C ALA A 381 1.29 8.74 -7.77
N ARG A 382 2.56 9.18 -7.77
CA ARG A 382 3.17 9.84 -8.93
C ARG A 382 3.10 8.96 -10.18
N GLY A 383 3.42 7.67 -10.05
CA GLY A 383 3.38 6.69 -11.14
C GLY A 383 2.04 6.60 -11.84
N SER A 384 0.92 6.81 -11.13
CA SER A 384 -0.42 6.75 -11.73
C SER A 384 -0.64 7.75 -12.86
N TYR A 385 0.01 8.92 -12.82
CA TYR A 385 -0.14 9.98 -13.81
C TYR A 385 0.50 9.66 -15.17
N SER A 386 1.35 8.64 -15.25
CA SER A 386 1.96 8.17 -16.51
C SER A 386 0.91 7.79 -17.55
N SER A 387 -0.27 7.32 -17.13
CA SER A 387 -1.38 6.94 -18.02
C SER A 387 -1.89 8.11 -18.88
N ILE A 388 -1.67 9.35 -18.44
CA ILE A 388 -2.16 10.56 -19.11
C ILE A 388 -1.20 11.00 -20.22
N TYR A 389 0.10 10.72 -20.09
CA TYR A 389 1.12 11.16 -21.05
C TYR A 389 0.86 10.65 -22.47
N HIS A 390 0.26 9.47 -22.61
CA HIS A 390 -0.08 8.89 -23.92
C HIS A 390 -1.43 9.36 -24.47
N GLN A 391 -2.26 10.01 -23.64
CA GLN A 391 -3.60 10.46 -24.02
C GLN A 391 -3.64 11.93 -24.44
N LEU A 392 -2.68 12.74 -23.99
CA LEU A 392 -2.57 14.14 -24.36
C LEU A 392 -1.67 14.32 -25.59
N SER A 393 -2.04 15.25 -26.47
CA SER A 393 -1.14 15.71 -27.54
C SER A 393 0.07 16.46 -26.97
N PHE A 394 1.12 16.63 -27.79
CA PHE A 394 2.30 17.38 -27.35
C PHE A 394 1.96 18.83 -26.96
N GLU A 395 1.08 19.49 -27.72
CA GLU A 395 0.62 20.85 -27.41
C GLU A 395 -0.12 20.92 -26.07
N GLU A 396 -0.95 19.93 -25.76
CA GLU A 396 -1.62 19.82 -24.46
C GLU A 396 -0.65 19.49 -23.30
N LEU A 397 0.52 18.90 -23.60
CA LEU A 397 1.53 18.58 -22.60
C LEU A 397 2.47 19.75 -22.30
N LYS A 398 2.64 20.71 -23.22
CA LYS A 398 3.53 21.88 -23.04
C LYS A 398 3.37 22.58 -21.69
N PRO A 399 2.14 22.87 -21.18
CA PRO A 399 1.96 23.52 -19.89
C PRO A 399 2.39 22.70 -18.67
N LEU A 400 2.60 21.39 -18.84
CA LEU A 400 2.99 20.45 -17.80
C LEU A 400 4.48 20.08 -17.87
N LEU A 401 5.20 20.45 -18.93
CA LEU A 401 6.61 20.06 -19.12
C LEU A 401 7.52 20.44 -17.93
N PRO A 402 7.37 21.60 -17.27
CA PRO A 402 8.17 21.90 -16.07
C PRO A 402 7.88 20.97 -14.89
N ASP A 403 6.62 20.59 -14.69
CA ASP A 403 6.23 19.66 -13.63
C ASP A 403 6.68 18.22 -13.93
N ILE A 404 6.65 17.81 -15.20
CA ILE A 404 7.16 16.52 -15.67
C ILE A 404 8.70 16.49 -15.52
N TYR A 405 9.39 17.54 -15.92
CA TYR A 405 10.84 17.70 -15.73
C TYR A 405 11.20 17.52 -14.24
N ARG A 406 10.51 18.24 -13.34
CA ARG A 406 10.73 18.08 -11.90
C ARG A 406 10.49 16.65 -11.43
N ALA A 407 9.42 16.00 -11.89
CA ALA A 407 9.12 14.62 -11.51
C ALA A 407 10.15 13.59 -12.00
N ILE A 408 10.88 13.88 -13.09
CA ILE A 408 12.02 13.09 -13.57
C ILE A 408 13.24 13.30 -12.64
N VAL A 409 13.54 14.55 -12.31
CA VAL A 409 14.73 14.94 -11.57
C VAL A 409 14.63 14.57 -10.09
N GLU A 410 13.49 14.82 -9.46
CA GLU A 410 13.27 14.65 -8.02
C GLU A 410 12.60 13.30 -7.73
N PRO A 411 13.33 12.30 -7.19
CA PRO A 411 12.72 11.05 -6.78
C PRO A 411 11.67 11.27 -5.69
N ALA A 412 10.60 10.49 -5.71
CA ALA A 412 9.65 10.50 -4.61
C ALA A 412 10.37 10.04 -3.32
N PRO A 413 10.22 10.75 -2.18
CA PRO A 413 10.91 10.43 -0.94
C PRO A 413 10.38 9.15 -0.26
N SER A 414 9.21 8.67 -0.68
CA SER A 414 8.62 7.38 -0.30
C SER A 414 8.08 6.68 -1.54
N GLY A 415 7.54 5.46 -1.41
CA GLY A 415 7.12 4.76 -2.62
C GLY A 415 8.25 4.14 -3.41
N ILE A 416 9.40 3.82 -2.80
CA ILE A 416 10.63 3.39 -3.49
C ILE A 416 10.36 2.17 -4.39
N MET A 417 9.38 1.32 -4.03
CA MET A 417 8.97 0.20 -4.88
C MET A 417 8.53 0.67 -6.28
N PHE A 418 7.91 1.85 -6.40
CA PHE A 418 7.29 2.39 -7.61
C PHE A 418 7.92 3.72 -8.08
N ALA A 419 8.98 4.20 -7.41
CA ALA A 419 9.57 5.51 -7.65
C ALA A 419 10.20 5.69 -9.05
N ASP A 420 10.49 4.58 -9.76
CA ASP A 420 11.02 4.61 -11.12
C ASP A 420 9.95 4.85 -12.19
N GLN A 421 8.68 4.56 -11.92
CA GLN A 421 7.62 4.55 -12.94
C GLN A 421 7.42 5.91 -13.59
N ILE A 422 7.19 6.96 -12.79
CA ILE A 422 6.93 8.30 -13.32
C ILE A 422 8.16 8.91 -14.00
N ARG A 423 9.35 8.62 -13.46
CA ARG A 423 10.63 9.10 -14.02
C ARG A 423 10.86 8.49 -15.39
N THR A 424 10.69 7.18 -15.51
CA THR A 424 10.84 6.45 -16.78
C THR A 424 9.80 6.93 -17.80
N ALA A 425 8.54 7.09 -17.39
CA ALA A 425 7.49 7.61 -18.28
C ALA A 425 7.78 9.04 -18.76
N GLY A 426 8.33 9.90 -17.90
CA GLY A 426 8.76 11.25 -18.27
C GLY A 426 9.93 11.24 -19.26
N LEU A 427 10.93 10.38 -19.06
CA LEU A 427 12.05 10.22 -19.98
C LEU A 427 11.61 9.66 -21.34
N GLU A 428 10.71 8.68 -21.35
CA GLU A 428 10.09 8.15 -22.57
C GLU A 428 9.33 9.25 -23.34
N LEU A 429 8.58 10.09 -22.63
CA LEU A 429 7.90 11.24 -23.22
C LEU A 429 8.89 12.23 -23.83
N PHE A 430 9.96 12.56 -23.10
CA PHE A 430 10.98 13.51 -23.55
C PHE A 430 11.69 12.99 -24.80
N ALA A 431 12.05 11.70 -24.82
CA ALA A 431 12.67 11.04 -25.96
C ALA A 431 11.74 10.99 -27.18
N LYS A 432 10.46 10.68 -26.99
CA LYS A 432 9.44 10.64 -28.05
C LYS A 432 9.27 11.99 -28.76
N HIS A 433 9.37 13.09 -28.01
CA HIS A 433 9.18 14.45 -28.53
C HIS A 433 10.49 15.20 -28.74
N HIS A 434 11.63 14.51 -28.66
CA HIS A 434 12.98 15.08 -28.79
C HIS A 434 13.21 16.32 -27.92
N ILE A 435 12.74 16.30 -26.67
CA ILE A 435 13.02 17.35 -25.69
C ILE A 435 14.51 17.28 -25.33
N SER A 436 15.25 18.36 -25.63
CA SER A 436 16.71 18.41 -25.59
C SER A 436 17.27 18.01 -24.23
N GLU A 437 16.69 18.54 -23.15
CA GLU A 437 17.09 18.30 -21.76
C GLU A 437 16.96 16.83 -21.36
N GLY A 438 16.13 16.06 -22.07
CA GLY A 438 15.98 14.62 -21.83
C GLY A 438 17.25 13.80 -22.10
N ILE A 439 18.19 14.31 -22.90
CA ILE A 439 19.45 13.61 -23.22
C ILE A 439 20.29 13.47 -21.94
N GLU A 440 20.60 14.58 -21.27
CA GLU A 440 21.38 14.58 -20.03
C GLU A 440 20.65 13.85 -18.90
N LEU A 441 19.33 14.05 -18.77
CA LEU A 441 18.52 13.38 -17.75
C LEU A 441 18.51 11.86 -17.93
N THR A 442 18.39 11.37 -19.17
CA THR A 442 18.40 9.93 -19.45
C THR A 442 19.77 9.32 -19.16
N ALA A 443 20.86 10.03 -19.51
CA ALA A 443 22.21 9.56 -19.24
C ALA A 443 22.54 9.54 -17.73
N ASP A 444 22.14 10.58 -16.98
CA ASP A 444 22.26 10.58 -15.51
C ASP A 444 21.45 9.44 -14.86
N TYR A 445 20.23 9.21 -15.37
CA TYR A 445 19.37 8.13 -14.88
C TYR A 445 19.97 6.73 -15.11
N ALA A 446 20.85 6.55 -16.10
CA ALA A 446 21.57 5.30 -16.29
C ALA A 446 22.35 4.90 -15.03
N LYS A 447 23.02 5.85 -14.37
CA LYS A 447 23.75 5.61 -13.12
C LYS A 447 22.80 5.55 -11.91
N ASN A 448 21.85 6.48 -11.85
CA ASN A 448 21.04 6.75 -10.65
C ASN A 448 19.69 5.99 -10.59
N MET A 449 19.47 5.00 -11.46
CA MET A 449 18.26 4.20 -11.44
C MET A 449 18.18 3.30 -10.20
N LYS A 450 16.95 2.98 -9.79
CA LYS A 450 16.69 2.01 -8.73
C LYS A 450 17.33 0.65 -9.07
N PRO A 451 18.08 0.01 -8.14
CA PRO A 451 18.80 -1.24 -8.43
C PRO A 451 17.91 -2.40 -8.89
N HIS A 452 16.72 -2.54 -8.29
CA HIS A 452 15.80 -3.63 -8.62
C HIS A 452 15.41 -3.61 -10.11
N ALA A 453 15.67 -4.73 -10.79
CA ALA A 453 15.49 -4.92 -12.23
C ALA A 453 16.24 -3.90 -13.12
N SER A 454 17.30 -3.28 -12.60
CA SER A 454 18.11 -2.28 -13.32
C SER A 454 18.80 -2.85 -14.56
N GLU A 455 19.11 -4.14 -14.57
CA GLU A 455 19.68 -4.87 -15.72
C GLU A 455 18.74 -4.94 -16.91
N ASN A 456 17.43 -4.90 -16.67
CA ASN A 456 16.43 -4.81 -17.74
C ASN A 456 16.17 -3.35 -18.09
N ARG A 457 16.10 -2.47 -17.07
CA ARG A 457 15.81 -1.05 -17.25
C ARG A 457 16.89 -0.31 -18.05
N ILE A 458 18.17 -0.68 -17.90
CA ILE A 458 19.27 -0.04 -18.64
C ILE A 458 19.07 -0.15 -20.16
N VAL A 459 18.47 -1.24 -20.64
CA VAL A 459 18.21 -1.46 -22.07
C VAL A 459 17.24 -0.40 -22.59
N THR A 460 16.17 -0.12 -21.84
CA THR A 460 15.25 0.97 -22.15
C THR A 460 15.99 2.31 -22.16
N VAL A 461 16.75 2.62 -21.12
CA VAL A 461 17.48 3.89 -20.97
C VAL A 461 18.41 4.17 -22.15
N VAL A 462 19.22 3.20 -22.57
CA VAL A 462 20.12 3.40 -23.71
C VAL A 462 19.38 3.52 -25.03
N ASN A 463 18.23 2.85 -25.19
CA ASN A 463 17.40 2.98 -26.38
C ASN A 463 16.75 4.37 -26.49
N LEU A 464 16.37 4.98 -25.36
CA LEU A 464 15.90 6.37 -25.32
C LEU A 464 17.02 7.33 -25.78
N LEU A 465 18.26 7.13 -25.32
CA LEU A 465 19.38 7.96 -25.80
C LEU A 465 19.65 7.79 -27.30
N LYS A 466 19.51 6.57 -27.84
CA LYS A 466 19.69 6.34 -29.28
C LYS A 466 18.66 7.08 -30.14
N SER A 467 17.44 7.34 -29.64
CA SER A 467 16.41 8.05 -30.42
C SER A 467 16.78 9.49 -30.75
N TYR A 468 17.62 10.13 -29.92
CA TYR A 468 18.15 11.48 -30.17
C TYR A 468 19.31 11.53 -31.18
N GLY A 469 19.79 10.38 -31.66
CA GLY A 469 20.85 10.28 -32.66
C GLY A 469 22.17 10.92 -32.23
N ALA A 470 22.79 11.70 -33.11
CA ALA A 470 24.08 12.36 -32.91
C ALA A 470 24.07 13.34 -31.73
N HIS A 471 22.90 13.86 -31.33
CA HIS A 471 22.81 14.77 -30.19
C HIS A 471 23.20 14.09 -28.87
N SER A 472 23.01 12.78 -28.74
CA SER A 472 23.39 12.01 -27.56
C SER A 472 24.90 11.88 -27.35
N GLN A 473 25.71 12.23 -28.35
CA GLN A 473 27.17 12.22 -28.21
C GLN A 473 27.65 13.14 -27.06
N ARG A 474 26.91 14.22 -26.77
CA ARG A 474 27.24 15.14 -25.68
C ARG A 474 27.06 14.54 -24.28
N ALA A 475 26.31 13.45 -24.16
CA ALA A 475 26.08 12.75 -22.88
C ALA A 475 26.99 11.52 -22.69
N ILE A 476 27.90 11.23 -23.63
CA ILE A 476 28.87 10.13 -23.52
C ILE A 476 29.67 10.19 -22.21
N PRO A 477 30.16 11.35 -21.72
CA PRO A 477 30.89 11.39 -20.44
C PRO A 477 30.08 10.85 -19.26
N LEU A 478 28.77 11.12 -19.21
CA LEU A 478 27.88 10.58 -18.16
C LEU A 478 27.68 9.06 -18.29
N LEU A 479 27.64 8.55 -19.52
CA LEU A 479 27.55 7.11 -19.78
C LEU A 479 28.86 6.38 -19.42
N GLU A 480 30.01 7.01 -19.67
CA GLU A 480 31.31 6.49 -19.25
C GLU A 480 31.44 6.46 -17.72
N ASP A 481 30.93 7.46 -17.02
CA ASP A 481 30.81 7.45 -15.55
C ASP A 481 29.86 6.34 -15.05
N ALA A 482 28.72 6.11 -15.72
CA ALA A 482 27.83 5.01 -15.38
C ALA A 482 28.50 3.63 -15.57
N ILE A 483 29.31 3.45 -16.61
CA ILE A 483 30.13 2.25 -16.82
C ILE A 483 31.09 2.06 -15.65
N HIS A 484 31.85 3.10 -15.28
CA HIS A 484 32.78 3.05 -14.16
C HIS A 484 32.08 2.64 -12.86
N TYR A 485 30.91 3.24 -12.58
CA TYR A 485 30.11 2.90 -11.41
C TYR A 485 29.71 1.41 -11.38
N PHE A 486 29.17 0.86 -12.47
CA PHE A 486 28.79 -0.55 -12.52
C PHE A 486 30.00 -1.49 -12.37
N GLU A 487 31.17 -1.08 -12.84
CA GLU A 487 32.39 -1.89 -12.79
C GLU A 487 33.12 -1.82 -11.46
N ASN A 488 32.95 -0.75 -10.68
CA ASN A 488 33.82 -0.52 -9.52
C ASN A 488 33.07 -0.18 -8.23
N GLU A 489 31.89 0.44 -8.32
CA GLU A 489 31.25 1.12 -7.17
C GLU A 489 29.89 0.54 -6.77
N GLU A 490 29.20 -0.18 -7.66
CA GLU A 490 27.88 -0.71 -7.38
C GLU A 490 27.92 -1.82 -6.30
N LYS A 491 27.40 -1.49 -5.11
CA LYS A 491 27.28 -2.38 -3.96
C LYS A 491 25.92 -3.07 -3.93
N ASP A 492 25.85 -4.20 -3.23
CA ASP A 492 24.60 -4.94 -2.96
C ASP A 492 23.80 -5.35 -4.21
N PHE A 493 24.48 -5.49 -5.35
CA PHE A 493 23.90 -5.95 -6.62
C PHE A 493 24.78 -7.05 -7.23
N PRO A 494 24.20 -8.08 -7.90
CA PRO A 494 24.99 -9.16 -8.46
C PRO A 494 26.01 -8.66 -9.50
N LYS A 495 27.30 -8.87 -9.23
CA LYS A 495 28.38 -8.31 -10.06
C LYS A 495 28.29 -8.64 -11.55
N ARG A 496 27.89 -9.87 -11.88
CA ARG A 496 27.63 -10.31 -13.26
C ARG A 496 26.63 -9.41 -13.97
N LEU A 497 25.55 -9.02 -13.29
CA LEU A 497 24.52 -8.15 -13.83
C LEU A 497 25.02 -6.70 -13.95
N SER A 498 25.86 -6.22 -13.01
CA SER A 498 26.53 -4.92 -13.15
C SER A 498 27.40 -4.86 -14.40
N LEU A 499 28.23 -5.89 -14.64
CA LEU A 499 29.08 -5.98 -15.83
C LEU A 499 28.24 -6.06 -17.12
N GLN A 500 27.10 -6.76 -17.08
CA GLN A 500 26.14 -6.79 -18.19
C GLN A 500 25.62 -5.38 -18.51
N LYS A 501 25.24 -4.59 -17.48
CA LYS A 501 24.81 -3.19 -17.68
C LYS A 501 25.92 -2.34 -18.29
N ALA A 502 27.14 -2.44 -17.77
CA ALA A 502 28.31 -1.74 -18.32
C ALA A 502 28.52 -2.07 -19.81
N GLN A 503 28.42 -3.35 -20.17
CA GLN A 503 28.52 -3.77 -21.56
C GLN A 503 27.39 -3.21 -22.44
N THR A 504 26.14 -3.24 -21.95
CA THR A 504 25.00 -2.62 -22.66
C THR A 504 25.23 -1.14 -22.93
N VAL A 505 25.79 -0.39 -21.97
CA VAL A 505 26.12 1.03 -22.15
C VAL A 505 27.26 1.23 -23.16
N ARG A 506 28.31 0.40 -23.12
CA ARG A 506 29.42 0.46 -24.10
C ARG A 506 28.95 0.29 -25.53
N ASP A 507 28.09 -0.70 -25.77
CA ASP A 507 27.58 -0.97 -27.10
C ASP A 507 26.68 0.17 -27.59
N ALA A 508 25.88 0.75 -26.69
CA ALA A 508 25.13 1.96 -26.99
C ALA A 508 26.02 3.17 -27.33
N ILE A 509 27.13 3.39 -26.61
CA ILE A 509 28.09 4.46 -26.91
C ILE A 509 28.66 4.30 -28.33
N LYS A 510 29.01 3.08 -28.76
CA LYS A 510 29.50 2.83 -30.13
C LYS A 510 28.47 3.25 -31.17
N GLU A 511 27.21 2.85 -30.98
CA GLU A 511 26.11 3.22 -31.88
C GLU A 511 25.85 4.74 -31.89
N ILE A 512 25.88 5.39 -30.73
CA ILE A 512 25.70 6.84 -30.60
C ILE A 512 26.84 7.61 -31.31
N LYS A 513 28.09 7.17 -31.14
CA LYS A 513 29.26 7.74 -31.83
C LYS A 513 29.16 7.60 -33.36
N ALA A 514 28.60 6.49 -33.84
CA ALA A 514 28.41 6.24 -35.27
C ALA A 514 27.19 6.96 -35.87
N SER A 515 26.28 7.47 -35.05
CA SER A 515 25.05 8.11 -35.53
C SER A 515 25.30 9.52 -36.06
N ASN A 516 24.86 9.78 -37.29
CA ASN A 516 24.83 11.11 -37.89
C ASN A 516 23.41 11.72 -37.94
N LYS A 517 22.40 11.00 -37.42
CA LYS A 517 21.01 11.48 -37.42
C LYS A 517 20.86 12.63 -36.43
N ARG A 518 20.28 13.75 -36.86
CA ARG A 518 20.04 14.93 -36.02
C ARG A 518 18.54 15.29 -36.08
N PRO A 519 17.69 14.58 -35.31
CA PRO A 519 16.29 14.98 -35.20
C PRO A 519 16.19 16.41 -34.65
N GLU A 520 15.15 17.13 -35.06
CA GLU A 520 14.87 18.45 -34.50
C GLU A 520 14.63 18.34 -33.00
N LEU A 521 15.31 19.18 -32.21
CA LEU A 521 15.20 19.20 -30.77
C LEU A 521 14.32 20.36 -30.31
N ILE A 522 13.51 20.10 -29.28
CA ILE A 522 12.72 21.12 -28.60
C ILE A 522 13.38 21.42 -27.26
N SER A 523 13.70 22.68 -26.98
CA SER A 523 14.22 23.07 -25.67
C SER A 523 13.08 23.57 -24.79
N ILE A 524 13.07 23.10 -23.54
CA ILE A 524 12.13 23.60 -22.53
C ILE A 524 12.78 24.56 -21.53
N LYS A 525 14.08 24.90 -21.67
CA LYS A 525 14.76 25.89 -20.80
C LYS A 525 14.01 27.21 -20.59
N ALA A 526 13.25 27.68 -21.57
CA ALA A 526 12.47 28.92 -21.44
C ALA A 526 11.20 28.76 -20.57
N LEU A 527 10.80 27.52 -20.28
CA LEU A 527 9.65 27.15 -19.47
C LEU A 527 10.04 26.69 -18.05
N LEU A 528 11.30 26.34 -17.84
CA LEU A 528 11.89 25.95 -16.56
C LEU A 528 12.32 27.20 -15.78
#